data_AF-A0A9E5EZX1-F1
#
_entry.id   AF-A0A9E5EZX1-F1
#
_cell.length_a   1.000
_cell.length_b   1.000
_cell.length_c   1.000
_cell.angle_alpha   90.00
_cell.angle_beta   90.00
_cell.angle_gamma   90.00
#
_symmetry.space_group_name_H-M   'P 1'
#
loop_
_entity.id
_entity.type
_entity.pdbx_description
1 polymer ?
#
loop_
_entity_poly.entity_id
_entity_poly.type
_entity_poly.pdbx_seq_one_letter_code
_entity_poly.pdbx_strand_id
1 'polypeptide(L)'
;MFGQPIVGQSEGGVYVDTNRLEEWDEDESEPRNALEMMKKIPVMDTDSHDRPSSEEWAEMDDPIPYGTRTVGWHFDGLGRGMHLEIKYDEATTEFVVTYKGYQVYKEVKGELNAYIPHPEWEGWIDQLFKKAREVQRVMKEEEFEEQMKAADRNKENWLREIASRWGIIK
;
A
#
# COMPACT_ATOMS: atom_id res chain seq x y z
N MET A 1 -1.92 -7.33 -13.65
CA MET A 1 -1.40 -7.71 -12.31
C MET A 1 -2.57 -8.22 -11.46
N PHE A 2 -2.49 -9.42 -10.88
CA PHE A 2 -3.65 -10.13 -10.28
C PHE A 2 -3.76 -10.01 -8.75
N GLY A 3 -2.97 -9.16 -8.09
CA GLY A 3 -3.07 -8.94 -6.65
C GLY A 3 -2.85 -7.48 -6.31
N GLN A 4 -3.45 -7.02 -5.22
CA GLN A 4 -3.16 -5.72 -4.63
C GLN A 4 -2.02 -5.89 -3.62
N PRO A 5 -0.99 -5.02 -3.65
CA PRO A 5 0.06 -5.07 -2.65
C PRO A 5 -0.52 -4.68 -1.28
N ILE A 6 -0.16 -5.45 -0.26
CA ILE A 6 -0.38 -5.07 1.13
C ILE A 6 0.74 -4.08 1.48
N VAL A 7 0.37 -2.83 1.70
CA VAL A 7 1.31 -1.75 2.02
C VAL A 7 1.35 -1.58 3.53
N GLY A 8 2.53 -1.78 4.11
CA GLY A 8 2.81 -1.39 5.49
C GLY A 8 3.26 0.06 5.54
N GLN A 9 2.64 0.85 6.41
CA GLN A 9 3.17 2.16 6.81
C GLN A 9 4.11 1.93 7.99
N SER A 10 5.42 2.18 7.81
CA SER A 10 6.33 2.23 8.96
C SER A 10 6.24 3.62 9.59
N GLU A 11 5.63 3.72 10.77
CA GLU A 11 5.62 4.94 11.56
C GLU A 11 6.99 5.14 12.21
N GLY A 12 7.74 6.16 11.77
CA GLY A 12 8.79 6.77 12.57
C GLY A 12 8.18 7.85 13.45
N GLY A 13 7.43 7.47 14.50
CA GLY A 13 6.74 8.42 15.37
C GLY A 13 7.05 8.18 16.84
N VAL A 14 7.62 9.17 17.52
CA VAL A 14 7.58 9.26 18.99
C VAL A 14 6.12 9.50 19.37
N TYR A 15 5.53 8.59 20.13
CA TYR A 15 4.21 8.79 20.72
C TYR A 15 4.25 10.04 21.61
N VAL A 16 3.69 11.16 21.16
CA VAL A 16 3.24 12.21 22.07
C VAL A 16 1.90 11.74 22.60
N ASP A 17 1.93 11.16 23.80
CA ASP A 17 0.75 10.72 24.52
C ASP A 17 -0.10 11.96 24.88
N THR A 18 -1.12 12.25 24.08
CA THR A 18 -2.07 13.34 24.34
C THR A 18 -3.16 12.94 25.32
N ASN A 19 -3.04 11.81 26.03
CA ASN A 19 -3.97 11.41 27.10
C ASN A 19 -3.85 12.25 28.39
N ARG A 20 -3.50 13.53 28.29
CA ARG A 20 -3.85 14.49 29.34
C ARG A 20 -5.25 15.02 29.00
N LEU A 21 -6.26 14.20 29.32
CA LEU A 21 -7.63 14.70 29.49
C LEU A 21 -7.55 15.77 30.59
N GLU A 22 -7.55 17.04 30.19
CA GLU A 22 -7.85 18.12 31.13
C GLU A 22 -9.29 17.88 31.61
N GLU A 23 -9.48 17.85 32.93
CA GLU A 23 -10.79 17.80 33.56
C GLU A 23 -11.60 19.01 33.09
N TRP A 24 -12.65 18.76 32.31
CA TRP A 24 -13.62 19.80 31.97
C TRP A 24 -14.48 20.03 33.21
N ASP A 25 -14.38 21.21 33.82
CA ASP A 25 -15.25 21.62 34.92
C ASP A 25 -16.72 21.51 34.48
N GLU A 26 -17.47 20.59 35.10
CA GLU A 26 -18.89 20.37 34.88
C GLU A 26 -19.72 21.53 35.46
N ASP A 27 -19.98 22.56 34.66
CA ASP A 27 -20.98 23.57 35.00
C ASP A 27 -22.41 23.00 34.72
N GLU A 28 -23.14 22.70 35.80
CA GLU A 28 -24.45 22.00 35.93
C GLU A 28 -25.67 22.59 35.16
N SER A 29 -25.50 23.42 34.13
CA SER A 29 -26.63 23.90 33.31
C SER A 29 -26.67 23.22 31.95
N GLU A 30 -27.31 22.04 31.89
CA GLU A 30 -27.62 21.40 30.62
C GLU A 30 -28.59 22.26 29.79
N PRO A 31 -28.21 22.65 28.56
CA PRO A 31 -29.06 23.44 27.67
C PRO A 31 -30.30 22.65 27.22
N ARG A 32 -31.50 23.23 27.37
CA ARG A 32 -32.78 22.52 27.14
C ARG A 32 -33.19 22.45 25.67
N ASN A 33 -32.43 23.09 24.78
CA ASN A 33 -32.79 23.33 23.39
C ASN A 33 -31.52 23.39 22.51
N ALA A 34 -31.56 22.79 21.32
CA ALA A 34 -30.47 22.78 20.34
C ALA A 34 -29.91 24.18 19.98
N LEU A 35 -30.74 25.22 20.02
CA LEU A 35 -30.35 26.61 19.76
C LEU A 35 -29.47 27.19 20.88
N GLU A 36 -29.65 26.73 22.12
CA GLU A 36 -28.77 27.09 23.24
C GLU A 36 -27.47 26.29 23.19
N MET A 37 -27.52 25.03 22.75
CA MET A 37 -26.31 24.24 22.51
C MET A 37 -25.41 24.90 21.47
N MET A 38 -25.98 25.36 20.35
CA MET A 38 -25.22 26.02 19.27
C MET A 38 -24.50 27.28 19.72
N LYS A 39 -25.03 28.02 20.71
CA LYS A 39 -24.38 29.23 21.24
C LYS A 39 -23.24 28.92 22.21
N LYS A 40 -23.24 27.75 22.85
CA LYS A 40 -22.15 27.29 23.73
C LYS A 40 -20.99 26.66 22.97
N ILE A 41 -21.16 26.29 21.69
CA ILE A 41 -20.05 25.79 20.87
C ILE A 41 -19.08 26.96 20.66
N PRO A 42 -17.83 26.88 21.16
CA PRO A 42 -16.83 27.89 20.89
C PRO A 42 -16.58 27.87 19.38
N VAL A 43 -17.05 28.90 18.70
CA VAL A 43 -16.78 29.09 17.27
C VAL A 43 -15.41 29.77 17.22
N MET A 44 -14.39 29.03 16.77
CA MET A 44 -13.08 29.62 16.49
C MET A 44 -13.28 30.71 15.44
N ASP A 45 -12.90 31.93 15.77
CA ASP A 45 -12.91 33.05 14.83
C ASP A 45 -11.80 32.84 13.80
N THR A 46 -12.17 32.34 12.62
CA THR A 46 -11.21 31.98 11.57
C THR A 46 -10.60 33.19 10.87
N ASP A 47 -11.15 34.39 11.07
CA ASP A 47 -10.75 35.59 10.34
C ASP A 47 -9.65 36.40 11.06
N SER A 48 -9.35 36.11 12.33
CA SER A 48 -8.36 36.84 13.14
C SER A 48 -7.04 36.11 13.39
N HIS A 49 -6.83 34.92 12.81
CA HIS A 49 -5.56 34.21 12.92
C HIS A 49 -4.55 34.71 11.88
N ASP A 50 -3.66 35.62 12.31
CA ASP A 50 -2.35 35.74 11.69
C ASP A 50 -1.73 34.33 11.66
N ARG A 51 -1.35 33.85 10.47
CA ARG A 51 -0.62 32.58 10.36
C ARG A 51 0.60 32.67 11.27
N PRO A 52 0.84 31.68 12.15
CA PRO A 52 2.02 31.72 13.02
C PRO A 52 3.25 31.88 12.13
N SER A 53 3.89 33.05 12.23
CA SER A 53 5.01 33.46 11.38
C SER A 53 6.36 33.18 12.05
N SER A 54 6.38 32.41 13.15
CA SER A 54 7.62 32.13 13.84
C SER A 54 8.50 31.20 13.00
N GLU A 55 9.77 31.59 12.87
CA GLU A 55 10.84 30.81 12.22
C GLU A 55 10.94 29.37 12.75
N GLU A 56 10.47 29.11 13.98
CA GLU A 56 10.41 27.78 14.60
C GLU A 56 9.53 26.78 13.83
N TRP A 57 8.45 27.21 13.16
CA TRP A 57 7.66 26.34 12.28
C TRP A 57 8.31 26.12 10.91
N ALA A 58 9.19 27.04 10.49
CA ALA A 58 9.93 26.91 9.24
C ALA A 58 11.14 25.97 9.36
N GLU A 59 11.63 25.72 10.58
CA GLU A 59 12.76 24.83 10.85
C GLU A 59 12.35 23.36 11.11
N MET A 60 11.06 23.04 11.19
CA MET A 60 10.57 21.64 11.24
C MET A 60 10.57 21.00 9.83
N ASP A 61 11.75 20.96 9.20
CA ASP A 61 11.95 20.46 7.84
C ASP A 61 12.86 19.21 7.82
N ASP A 62 12.74 18.37 8.85
CA ASP A 62 13.17 16.97 8.78
C ASP A 62 11.95 16.14 8.35
N PRO A 63 11.68 15.98 7.03
CA PRO A 63 10.63 15.07 6.59
C PRO A 63 11.01 13.68 7.08
N ILE A 64 10.28 13.19 8.08
CA ILE A 64 10.36 11.79 8.48
C ILE A 64 10.12 10.99 7.21
N PRO A 65 11.09 10.18 6.73
CA PRO A 65 10.93 9.47 5.48
C PRO A 65 9.85 8.41 5.67
N TYR A 66 8.62 8.74 5.28
CA TYR A 66 7.53 7.78 5.16
C TYR A 66 7.85 6.84 4.01
N GLY A 67 8.53 5.73 4.31
CA GLY A 67 8.71 4.63 3.39
C GLY A 67 7.44 3.78 3.36
N THR A 68 6.78 3.68 2.22
CA THR A 68 5.79 2.62 2.01
C THR A 68 6.55 1.35 1.63
N ARG A 69 6.54 0.34 2.51
CA ARG A 69 7.11 -0.97 2.19
C ARG A 69 5.99 -1.92 1.78
N THR A 70 6.17 -2.60 0.66
CA THR A 70 5.31 -3.73 0.31
C THR A 70 5.58 -4.86 1.30
N VAL A 71 4.56 -5.22 2.07
CA VAL A 71 4.62 -6.28 3.10
C VAL A 71 4.12 -7.61 2.55
N GLY A 72 3.25 -7.57 1.54
CA GLY A 72 2.69 -8.79 0.98
C GLY A 72 1.76 -8.53 -0.19
N TRP A 73 0.97 -9.54 -0.51
CA TRP A 73 0.04 -9.54 -1.63
C TRP A 73 -1.31 -10.10 -1.20
N HIS A 74 -2.36 -9.42 -1.64
CA HIS A 74 -3.74 -9.80 -1.38
C HIS A 74 -4.50 -9.97 -2.70
N PHE A 75 -5.21 -11.07 -2.84
CA PHE A 75 -6.14 -11.29 -3.94
C PHE A 75 -7.54 -11.51 -3.39
N ASP A 76 -8.46 -10.65 -3.83
CA ASP A 76 -9.89 -10.77 -3.57
C ASP A 76 -10.60 -11.25 -4.84
N GLY A 77 -11.17 -12.45 -4.78
CA GLY A 77 -11.98 -13.02 -5.85
C GLY A 77 -13.44 -12.60 -5.83
N LEU A 78 -13.93 -11.95 -4.76
CA LEU A 78 -15.35 -11.71 -4.53
C LEU A 78 -15.95 -10.83 -5.63
N GLY A 79 -15.22 -9.80 -6.06
CA GLY A 79 -15.62 -8.91 -7.16
C GLY A 79 -15.76 -9.60 -8.52
N ARG A 80 -15.31 -10.86 -8.65
CA ARG A 80 -15.41 -11.68 -9.86
C ARG A 80 -16.35 -12.87 -9.69
N GLY A 81 -17.15 -12.90 -8.60
CA GLY A 81 -18.07 -13.99 -8.28
C GLY A 81 -17.38 -15.25 -7.76
N MET A 82 -16.12 -15.16 -7.34
CA MET A 82 -15.39 -16.27 -6.72
C MET A 82 -15.29 -15.98 -5.22
N HIS A 83 -15.84 -16.85 -4.37
CA HIS A 83 -15.71 -16.71 -2.92
C HIS A 83 -14.33 -17.18 -2.44
N LEU A 84 -13.26 -16.66 -3.04
CA LEU A 84 -11.88 -17.07 -2.83
C LEU A 84 -11.04 -15.85 -2.49
N GLU A 85 -10.32 -15.92 -1.37
CA GLU A 85 -9.33 -14.93 -0.96
C GLU A 85 -7.97 -15.62 -0.83
N ILE A 86 -6.94 -15.00 -1.38
CA ILE A 86 -5.56 -15.49 -1.27
C ILE A 86 -4.72 -14.38 -0.66
N LYS A 87 -4.02 -14.69 0.42
CA LYS A 87 -3.16 -13.75 1.15
C LYS A 87 -1.76 -14.33 1.22
N TYR A 88 -0.77 -13.52 0.89
CA TYR A 88 0.63 -13.85 1.07
C TYR A 88 1.31 -12.72 1.83
N ASP A 89 1.89 -13.03 2.97
CA ASP A 89 2.69 -12.10 3.77
C ASP A 89 4.17 -12.45 3.61
N GLU A 90 4.96 -11.51 3.12
CA GLU A 90 6.38 -11.69 2.86
C GLU A 90 7.19 -11.69 4.17
N ALA A 91 6.75 -10.93 5.19
CA ALA A 91 7.48 -10.81 6.45
C ALA A 91 7.45 -12.12 7.25
N THR A 92 6.31 -12.79 7.27
CA THR A 92 6.12 -14.06 7.97
C THR A 92 6.28 -15.28 7.06
N THR A 93 6.37 -15.07 5.74
CA THR A 93 6.34 -16.12 4.72
C THR A 93 5.12 -17.01 4.89
N GLU A 94 3.98 -16.38 5.16
CA GLU A 94 2.70 -17.03 5.39
C GLU A 94 1.83 -16.93 4.13
N PHE A 95 1.29 -18.07 3.70
CA PHE A 95 0.38 -18.17 2.58
C PHE A 95 -0.94 -18.76 3.04
N VAL A 96 -2.03 -18.01 2.89
CA VAL A 96 -3.36 -18.36 3.38
C VAL A 96 -4.36 -18.29 2.24
N VAL A 97 -5.18 -19.34 2.09
CA VAL A 97 -6.32 -19.35 1.17
C VAL A 97 -7.60 -19.57 1.96
N THR A 98 -8.54 -18.65 1.76
CA THR A 98 -9.87 -18.70 2.37
C THR A 98 -10.91 -18.89 1.28
N TYR A 99 -11.83 -19.84 1.48
CA TYR A 99 -12.93 -20.14 0.58
C TYR A 99 -14.27 -20.08 1.32
N LYS A 100 -15.20 -19.24 0.85
CA LYS A 100 -16.51 -19.01 1.51
C LYS A 100 -16.39 -18.67 3.01
N GLY A 101 -15.31 -17.97 3.40
CA GLY A 101 -15.02 -17.62 4.80
C GLY A 101 -14.31 -18.71 5.62
N TYR A 102 -14.04 -19.88 5.05
CA TYR A 102 -13.31 -20.96 5.70
C TYR A 102 -11.87 -21.04 5.21
N GLN A 103 -10.91 -21.19 6.10
CA GLN A 103 -9.52 -21.40 5.73
C GLN A 103 -9.34 -22.81 5.16
N VAL A 104 -9.02 -22.90 3.87
CA VAL A 104 -8.87 -24.19 3.15
C VAL A 104 -7.42 -24.58 2.93
N TYR A 105 -6.51 -23.60 2.90
CA TYR A 105 -5.08 -23.83 2.77
C TYR A 105 -4.31 -22.86 3.66
N LYS A 106 -3.27 -23.36 4.32
CA LYS A 106 -2.31 -22.55 5.06
C LYS A 106 -0.92 -23.16 5.00
N GLU A 107 0.05 -22.35 4.61
CA GLU A 107 1.46 -22.68 4.58
C GLU A 107 2.24 -21.59 5.33
N VAL A 108 3.21 -21.99 6.15
CA VAL A 108 4.04 -21.08 6.94
C VAL A 108 5.48 -21.49 6.74
N LYS A 109 6.31 -20.57 6.25
CA LYS A 109 7.76 -20.80 6.01
C LYS A 109 8.05 -22.02 5.13
N GLY A 110 7.18 -22.31 4.15
CA GLY A 110 7.33 -23.46 3.26
C GLY A 110 6.77 -24.77 3.82
N GLU A 111 6.27 -24.79 5.06
CA GLU A 111 5.66 -25.97 5.67
C GLU A 111 4.13 -25.90 5.57
N LEU A 112 3.53 -26.99 5.08
CA LEU A 112 2.08 -27.11 4.97
C LEU A 112 1.47 -27.30 6.36
N ASN A 113 0.73 -26.30 6.82
CA ASN A 113 0.05 -26.32 8.12
C ASN A 113 -1.37 -26.86 8.04
N ALA A 114 -2.12 -26.49 6.99
CA ALA A 114 -3.50 -26.95 6.82
C ALA A 114 -3.85 -27.08 5.34
N TYR A 115 -4.58 -28.13 5.00
CA TYR A 115 -5.13 -28.35 3.67
C TYR A 115 -6.43 -29.12 3.76
N ILE A 116 -7.48 -28.59 3.14
CA ILE A 116 -8.79 -29.22 3.04
C ILE A 116 -9.06 -29.52 1.57
N PRO A 117 -8.91 -30.78 1.13
CA PRO A 117 -9.14 -31.14 -0.26
C PRO A 117 -10.62 -30.96 -0.60
N HIS A 118 -10.91 -30.11 -1.58
CA HIS A 118 -12.27 -29.96 -2.08
C HIS A 118 -12.27 -29.43 -3.53
N PRO A 119 -12.97 -30.11 -4.46
CA PRO A 119 -12.82 -29.85 -5.90
C PRO A 119 -13.30 -28.46 -6.31
N GLU A 120 -14.22 -27.85 -5.56
CA GLU A 120 -14.78 -26.55 -5.90
C GLU A 120 -13.74 -25.42 -5.86
N TRP A 121 -12.96 -25.30 -4.77
CA TRP A 121 -11.96 -24.23 -4.65
C TRP A 121 -10.68 -24.56 -5.43
N GLU A 122 -10.30 -25.84 -5.50
CA GLU A 122 -9.18 -26.31 -6.31
C GLU A 122 -9.39 -26.01 -7.79
N GLY A 123 -10.60 -26.24 -8.30
CA GLY A 123 -10.96 -25.90 -9.68
C GLY A 123 -10.84 -24.40 -9.98
N TRP A 124 -11.11 -23.53 -9.01
CA TRP A 124 -10.88 -22.08 -9.15
C TRP A 124 -9.39 -21.75 -9.20
N ILE A 125 -8.59 -22.36 -8.32
CA ILE A 125 -7.13 -22.19 -8.30
C ILE A 125 -6.51 -22.63 -9.64
N ASP A 126 -6.93 -23.77 -10.18
CA ASP A 126 -6.44 -24.26 -11.48
C ASP A 126 -6.75 -23.29 -12.63
N GLN A 127 -7.94 -22.71 -12.64
CA GLN A 127 -8.32 -21.72 -13.65
C GLN A 127 -7.51 -20.43 -13.50
N LEU A 128 -7.31 -19.96 -12.27
CA LEU A 128 -6.50 -18.79 -11.98
C LEU A 128 -5.04 -19.02 -12.39
N PHE A 129 -4.49 -20.21 -12.10
CA PHE A 129 -3.13 -20.58 -12.49
C PHE A 129 -2.94 -20.58 -14.00
N LYS A 130 -3.87 -21.17 -14.76
CA LYS A 130 -3.83 -21.16 -16.23
C LYS A 130 -3.81 -19.74 -16.80
N LYS A 131 -4.70 -18.88 -16.31
CA LYS A 131 -4.77 -17.46 -16.73
C LYS A 131 -3.51 -16.69 -16.33
N ALA A 132 -3.02 -16.89 -15.11
CA ALA A 132 -1.81 -16.23 -14.62
C ALA A 132 -0.59 -16.62 -15.45
N ARG A 133 -0.46 -17.90 -15.83
CA ARG A 133 0.65 -18.40 -16.66
C ARG A 133 0.63 -17.81 -18.06
N GLU A 134 -0.54 -17.64 -18.66
CA GLU A 134 -0.70 -16.99 -19.96
C GLU A 134 -0.24 -15.53 -19.91
N VAL A 135 -0.70 -14.79 -18.89
CA VAL A 135 -0.29 -13.39 -18.68
C VAL A 135 1.21 -13.30 -18.40
N GLN A 136 1.76 -14.19 -17.58
CA GLN A 136 3.21 -14.22 -17.30
C GLN A 136 4.03 -14.45 -18.57
N ARG A 137 3.56 -15.29 -19.49
CA ARG A 137 4.24 -15.53 -20.77
C ARG A 137 4.29 -14.24 -21.60
N VAL A 138 3.16 -13.56 -21.75
CA VAL A 138 3.07 -12.31 -22.51
C VAL A 138 3.95 -11.23 -21.89
N MET A 139 3.86 -11.02 -20.56
CA MET A 139 4.69 -10.04 -19.86
C MET A 139 6.19 -10.32 -20.04
N LYS A 140 6.61 -11.59 -19.99
CA LYS A 140 8.01 -11.96 -20.19
C LYS A 140 8.51 -11.66 -21.60
N GLU A 141 7.65 -11.84 -22.62
CA GLU A 141 7.97 -11.48 -24.00
C GLU A 141 8.11 -9.96 -24.15
N GLU A 142 7.19 -9.18 -23.57
CA GLU A 142 7.24 -7.72 -23.55
C GLU A 142 8.50 -7.20 -22.83
N GLU A 143 8.81 -7.71 -21.64
CA GLU A 143 10.01 -7.36 -20.88
C GLU A 143 11.30 -7.68 -21.66
N PHE A 144 11.33 -8.80 -22.38
CA PHE A 144 12.47 -9.17 -23.21
C PHE A 144 12.64 -8.20 -24.38
N GLU A 145 11.56 -7.80 -25.05
CA GLU A 145 11.60 -6.79 -26.11
C GLU A 145 12.07 -5.43 -25.60
N GLU A 146 11.59 -5.00 -24.42
CA GLU A 146 12.00 -3.75 -23.80
C GLU A 146 13.48 -3.76 -23.43
N GLN A 147 13.99 -4.88 -22.88
CA GLN A 147 15.42 -5.04 -22.60
C GLN A 147 16.25 -5.00 -23.87
N MET A 148 15.79 -5.62 -24.96
CA MET A 148 16.49 -5.58 -26.25
C MET A 148 16.55 -4.14 -26.80
N LYS A 149 15.41 -3.43 -26.80
CA LYS A 149 15.33 -2.02 -27.23
C LYS A 149 16.19 -1.11 -26.35
N ALA A 150 16.22 -1.34 -25.04
CA ALA A 150 17.07 -0.60 -24.12
C ALA A 150 18.56 -0.88 -24.37
N ALA A 151 18.92 -2.14 -24.63
CA ALA A 151 20.29 -2.52 -24.97
C ALA A 151 20.75 -1.85 -26.28
N ASP A 152 19.88 -1.81 -27.30
CA ASP A 152 20.21 -1.16 -28.56
C ASP A 152 20.32 0.37 -28.43
N ARG A 153 19.43 1.01 -27.66
CA ARG A 153 19.58 2.44 -27.30
C ARG A 153 20.88 2.71 -26.55
N ASN A 154 21.27 1.82 -25.63
CA ASN A 154 22.52 1.96 -24.88
C ASN A 154 23.74 1.78 -25.78
N LYS A 155 23.71 0.85 -26.75
CA LYS A 155 24.76 0.71 -27.76
C LYS A 155 24.87 1.96 -28.62
N GLU A 156 23.75 2.52 -29.08
CA GLU A 156 23.74 3.75 -29.88
C GLU A 156 24.27 4.96 -29.10
N ASN A 157 23.84 5.12 -27.85
CA ASN A 157 24.33 6.16 -26.96
C ASN A 157 25.84 6.02 -26.72
N TRP A 158 26.30 4.81 -26.44
CA TRP A 158 27.72 4.52 -26.27
C TRP A 158 28.54 4.78 -27.54
N LEU A 159 28.05 4.37 -28.71
CA LEU A 159 28.69 4.65 -30.00
C LEU A 159 28.75 6.16 -30.28
N ARG A 160 27.70 6.92 -29.95
CA ARG A 160 27.71 8.39 -30.04
C ARG A 160 28.76 9.01 -29.13
N GLU A 161 28.83 8.58 -27.87
CA GLU A 161 29.84 9.07 -26.93
C GLU A 161 31.27 8.82 -27.43
N ILE A 162 31.53 7.63 -27.97
CA ILE A 162 32.83 7.31 -28.58
C ILE A 162 33.08 8.16 -29.82
N ALA A 163 32.10 8.27 -30.73
CA ALA A 163 32.27 9.05 -31.95
C ALA A 163 32.54 10.54 -31.66
N SER A 164 31.91 11.10 -30.61
CA SER A 164 32.21 12.45 -30.10
C SER A 164 33.62 12.52 -29.49
N ARG A 165 34.04 11.54 -28.69
CA ARG A 165 35.40 11.49 -28.12
C ARG A 165 36.49 11.38 -29.17
N TRP A 166 36.22 10.73 -30.30
CA TRP A 166 37.16 10.53 -31.40
C TRP A 166 37.07 11.63 -32.47
N GLY A 167 36.18 12.61 -32.31
CA GLY A 167 36.06 13.77 -33.22
C GLY A 167 35.50 13.43 -34.62
N ILE A 168 34.80 12.30 -34.75
CA ILE A 168 34.24 11.83 -36.03
C ILE A 168 32.93 12.56 -36.35
N ILE A 169 32.21 13.01 -35.32
CA ILE A 169 30.97 13.78 -35.44
C ILE A 169 31.28 15.23 -35.01
N LYS A 170 31.27 16.15 -35.98
CA LYS A 170 31.38 17.60 -35.75
C LYS A 170 30.00 18.23 -35.67
#